data_AF-A0A3D1V2V8-F1
#
_entry.id   AF-A0A3D1V2V8-F1
#
_cell.length_a   1.000
_cell.length_b   1.000
_cell.length_c   1.000
_cell.angle_alpha   90.00
_cell.angle_beta   90.00
_cell.angle_gamma   90.00
#
_symmetry.space_group_name_H-M   'P 1'
#
loop_
_entity.id
_entity.type
_entity.pdbx_description
1 polymer ?
#
loop_
_entity_poly.entity_id
_entity_poly.type
_entity_poly.pdbx_seq_one_letter_code
_entity_poly.pdbx_strand_id
1 'polypeptide(L)' 'MRRAEAAPTLILASGSPRRRELLGRLGVRFEVVAPNLDEWAPARHPRAERL' A
#
# COMPACT_ATOMS: atom_id res chain seq x y z
N MET A 1 29.92 10.29 -4.31
CA MET A 1 29.04 10.39 -3.14
C MET A 1 27.62 10.61 -3.63
N ARG A 2 26.68 9.69 -3.41
CA ARG A 2 25.26 9.98 -3.67
C ARG A 2 24.83 11.06 -2.68
N ARG A 3 24.27 12.17 -3.15
CA ARG A 3 23.53 13.08 -2.25
C ARG A 3 22.48 12.22 -1.55
N ALA A 4 22.40 12.31 -0.22
CA ALA A 4 21.23 11.86 0.49
C ALA A 4 20.08 12.76 0.05
N GLU A 5 19.36 12.39 -1.00
CA GLU A 5 18.01 12.88 -1.18
C GLU A 5 17.22 12.49 0.08
N ALA A 6 16.38 13.40 0.56
CA ALA A 6 15.46 13.09 1.65
C ALA A 6 14.68 11.81 1.27
N ALA A 7 14.66 10.84 2.16
CA ALA A 7 13.93 9.60 1.91
C ALA A 7 12.47 9.93 1.61
N PRO A 8 11.86 9.35 0.56
CA PRO A 8 10.48 9.64 0.21
C PRO A 8 9.54 9.17 1.33
N THR A 9 8.47 9.92 1.54
CA THR A 9 7.38 9.51 2.43
C THR A 9 6.63 8.33 1.82
N LEU A 10 6.49 7.24 2.56
CA LEU A 10 5.67 6.11 2.15
C LEU A 10 4.19 6.39 2.44
N ILE A 11 3.33 6.13 1.46
CA ILE A 11 1.87 6.27 1.59
C ILE A 11 1.21 4.90 1.53
N LEU A 12 0.40 4.56 2.55
CA LEU A 12 -0.53 3.44 2.52
C LEU A 12 -1.81 3.86 1.79
N ALA A 13 -1.84 3.64 0.48
CA ALA A 13 -2.99 3.87 -0.39
C ALA A 13 -4.09 2.80 -0.23
N SER A 14 -4.45 2.44 1.00
CA SER A 14 -5.46 1.41 1.28
C SER A 14 -6.28 1.78 2.52
N GLY A 15 -7.61 1.67 2.41
CA GLY A 15 -8.52 1.78 3.54
C GLY A 15 -8.52 0.59 4.51
N SER A 16 -7.74 -0.49 4.24
CA SER A 16 -7.76 -1.72 5.03
C SER A 16 -7.15 -1.55 6.43
N PRO A 17 -7.91 -1.77 7.53
CA PRO A 17 -7.38 -1.73 8.89
C PRO A 17 -6.24 -2.72 9.14
N ARG A 18 -6.35 -3.93 8.55
CA ARG A 18 -5.35 -4.99 8.68
C ARG A 18 -4.00 -4.60 8.06
N ARG A 19 -4.00 -3.93 6.90
CA ARG A 19 -2.75 -3.48 6.25
C ARG A 19 -2.04 -2.42 7.07
N ARG A 20 -2.78 -1.49 7.66
CA ARG A 20 -2.25 -0.48 8.59
C ARG A 20 -1.57 -1.13 9.79
N GLU A 21 -2.23 -2.12 10.40
CA GLU A 21 -1.68 -2.84 11.54
C GLU A 21 -0.39 -3.60 11.20
N LEU A 22 -0.36 -4.31 10.07
CA LEU A 22 0.83 -5.06 9.62
C LEU A 22 2.04 -4.13 9.38
N LEU A 23 1.86 -3.00 8.69
CA LEU A 23 2.94 -2.05 8.48
C LEU A 23 3.42 -1.40 9.79
N GLY A 24 2.50 -1.13 10.71
CA GLY A 24 2.83 -0.64 12.05
C GLY A 24 3.70 -1.64 12.84
N ARG A 25 3.37 -2.94 12.78
CA ARG A 25 4.15 -4.01 13.41
C ARG A 25 5.56 -4.15 12.82
N LEU A 26 5.75 -3.80 11.55
CA LEU A 26 7.06 -3.78 10.89
C LEU A 26 7.89 -2.53 11.24
N GLY A 27 7.35 -1.57 12.00
CA GLY A 27 8.06 -0.34 12.37
C GLY A 27 8.25 0.64 11.20
N VAL A 28 7.51 0.45 10.11
CA VAL A 28 7.59 1.31 8.93
C VAL A 28 6.88 2.64 9.23
N ARG A 29 7.52 3.76 8.87
CA ARG A 29 6.86 5.08 8.89
C ARG A 29 6.10 5.28 7.59
N PHE A 30 4.81 5.56 7.69
CA PHE A 30 3.95 5.82 6.54
C PHE A 30 2.77 6.71 6.94
N GLU A 31 2.16 7.34 5.94
CA GLU A 31 0.88 8.04 6.08
C GLU A 31 -0.23 7.20 5.47
N VAL A 32 -1.45 7.31 6.00
CA VAL A 32 -2.61 6.60 5.46
C VAL A 32 -3.42 7.56 4.60
N VAL A 33 -3.53 7.24 3.32
CA VAL A 33 -4.38 7.97 2.38
C VAL A 33 -5.34 6.95 1.78
N ALA A 34 -6.56 6.88 2.30
CA ALA A 34 -7.55 5.97 1.76
C ALA A 34 -7.93 6.42 0.33
N PRO A 35 -7.92 5.50 -0.66
CA PRO A 35 -8.27 5.85 -2.02
C PRO A 35 -9.75 6.24 -2.10
N ASN A 36 -10.05 7.34 -2.79
CA ASN A 36 -11.41 7.76 -3.11
C ASN A 36 -11.78 7.25 -4.52
N LEU A 37 -11.78 5.94 -4.69
CA LEU A 37 -12.19 5.27 -5.93
C LEU A 37 -13.02 4.04 -5.60
N ASP A 38 -14.05 3.81 -6.41
CA ASP A 38 -14.82 2.57 -6.36
C ASP A 38 -13.90 1.41 -6.78
N GLU A 39 -13.74 0.43 -5.89
CA GLU A 39 -12.97 -0.79 -6.13
C GLU A 39 -13.77 -1.74 -7.05
N TRP A 40 -14.10 -1.30 -8.28
CA TRP A 40 -14.68 -2.16 -9.30
C TRP A 40 -13.56 -2.92 -10.02
N ALA A 41 -13.31 -4.15 -9.56
CA ALA A 41 -12.51 -5.10 -10.31
C ALA A 41 -13.43 -5.90 -11.25
N PRO A 42 -13.15 -5.99 -12.57
CA PRO A 42 -13.83 -6.96 -13.42
C PRO A 42 -13.63 -8.38 -12.86
N ALA A 43 -14.62 -9.25 -13.07
CA ALA A 43 -14.59 -10.64 -12.61
C ALA A 43 -13.22 -11.29 -12.90
N ARG A 44 -12.60 -11.82 -11.84
CA ARG A 44 -11.28 -12.50 -11.78
C ARG A 44 -10.49 -12.54 -13.09
N HIS A 45 -9.38 -11.81 -13.12
CA HIS A 45 -8.38 -11.98 -14.19
C HIS A 45 -7.79 -13.41 -14.12
N PRO A 46 -7.75 -14.18 -15.21
CA PRO A 46 -7.36 -15.61 -15.23
C PRO A 46 -5.92 -15.92 -14.79
N ARG A 47 -5.11 -14.88 -14.51
CA ARG A 47 -3.76 -15.03 -13.93
C ARG A 47 -3.75 -15.17 -12.41
N ALA A 48 -4.87 -14.93 -11.72
CA ALA A 48 -4.95 -15.03 -10.26
C ALA A 48 -4.93 -16.49 -9.75
N GLU A 49 -5.09 -17.49 -10.62
CA GLU A 49 -5.23 -18.91 -10.25
C GLU A 49 -3.92 -19.73 -10.34
N ARG A 50 -2.77 -19.09 -10.63
CA ARG A 50 -1.49 -19.78 -10.86
C ARG A 50 -0.47 -19.67 -9.72
N LEU A 51 -0.92 -19.48 -8.49
CA LEU A 51 -0.08 -19.52 -7.29
C LEU A 51 -0.63 -20.51 -6.26
#